data_AF-A0A834HVQ9-F1
#
_entry.id   AF-A0A834HVQ9-F1
#
_cell.length_a   1.000
_cell.length_b   1.000
_cell.length_c   1.000
_cell.angle_alpha   90.00
_cell.angle_beta   90.00
_cell.angle_gamma   90.00
#
_symmetry.space_group_name_H-M   'P 1'
#
loop_
_entity.id
_entity.type
_entity.pdbx_description
1 polymer ?
#
loop_
_entity_poly.entity_id
_entity_poly.type
_entity_poly.pdbx_seq_one_letter_code
_entity_poly.pdbx_strand_id
1 'polypeptide(L)'
;MFRRKSTLICHFLDTYDSLPNIQDTNIAEETSIFFVETSCNSYDNGHLTIHPRQAYAVESAALTNPERTVYLLYLSPGTFSSSAGTESSRIIKELQHYPNIKFLHVSMDRFVKSSPVNDLWKSRKIHTGKYALSHTSDVLRYLLLWKYGGIYADLDVVVIKNLGDIPENFAGAEDDFHLASG
;
A
#
# COMPACT_ATOMS: atom_id res chain seq x y z
N MET A 1 -30.42 -16.05 7.35
CA MET A 1 -29.01 -16.38 7.67
C MET A 1 -28.11 -15.45 6.87
N PHE A 2 -27.75 -14.29 7.44
CA PHE A 2 -26.87 -13.33 6.76
C PHE A 2 -25.44 -13.87 6.79
N ARG A 3 -24.93 -14.35 5.65
CA ARG A 3 -23.48 -14.53 5.46
C ARG A 3 -22.84 -13.15 5.59
N ARG A 4 -22.07 -12.89 6.65
CA ARG A 4 -21.14 -11.75 6.70
C ARG A 4 -20.28 -11.85 5.43
N LYS A 5 -20.40 -10.89 4.51
CA LYS A 5 -19.42 -10.72 3.43
C LYS A 5 -18.05 -10.65 4.10
N SER A 6 -17.16 -11.57 3.76
CA SER A 6 -15.75 -11.45 4.15
C SER A 6 -15.22 -10.17 3.52
N THR A 7 -14.89 -9.17 4.34
CA THR A 7 -14.34 -7.87 3.92
C THR A 7 -12.97 -7.97 3.26
N LEU A 8 -12.40 -9.18 3.16
CA LEU A 8 -11.08 -9.44 2.57
C LEU A 8 -11.13 -10.32 1.33
N ILE A 9 -12.31 -10.67 0.80
CA ILE A 9 -12.37 -11.62 -0.33
C ILE A 9 -11.54 -11.13 -1.52
N CYS A 10 -11.48 -9.82 -1.75
CA CYS A 10 -10.70 -9.20 -2.81
C CYS A 10 -9.19 -9.44 -2.70
N HIS A 11 -8.64 -9.68 -1.50
CA HIS A 11 -7.20 -9.91 -1.28
C HIS A 11 -6.73 -11.30 -1.71
N PHE A 12 -7.67 -12.24 -1.94
CA PHE A 12 -7.38 -13.63 -2.30
C PHE A 12 -7.76 -13.96 -3.74
N LEU A 13 -8.09 -12.95 -4.54
CA LEU A 13 -8.48 -13.17 -5.94
C LEU A 13 -7.23 -13.21 -6.81
N ASP A 14 -7.07 -14.30 -7.56
CA ASP A 14 -6.02 -14.49 -8.57
C ASP A 14 -6.28 -13.68 -9.86
N THR A 15 -7.10 -12.63 -9.78
CA THR A 15 -7.57 -11.86 -10.94
C THR A 15 -6.42 -11.25 -11.74
N TYR A 16 -6.71 -10.99 -13.02
CA TYR A 16 -5.89 -10.21 -13.95
C TYR A 16 -5.66 -8.79 -13.42
N ASP A 17 -4.74 -8.66 -12.46
CA ASP A 17 -4.19 -7.37 -12.11
C ASP A 17 -3.27 -6.93 -13.24
N SER A 18 -3.49 -5.71 -13.72
CA SER A 18 -2.63 -5.09 -14.72
C SER A 18 -1.35 -4.51 -14.12
N LEU A 19 -1.30 -4.36 -12.79
CA LEU A 19 -0.10 -3.90 -12.11
C LEU A 19 0.91 -5.05 -11.95
N PRO A 20 2.22 -4.76 -12.11
CA PRO A 20 3.24 -5.73 -11.76
C PRO A 20 3.19 -6.02 -10.26
N ASN A 21 3.41 -7.28 -9.91
CA ASN A 21 3.42 -7.73 -8.54
C ASN A 21 4.75 -7.34 -7.85
N ILE A 22 4.70 -6.85 -6.61
CA ILE A 22 5.91 -6.43 -5.88
C ILE A 22 6.91 -7.59 -5.75
N GLN A 23 6.43 -8.82 -5.57
CA GLN A 23 7.30 -9.98 -5.43
C GLN A 23 8.03 -10.37 -6.73
N ASP A 24 7.62 -9.81 -7.87
CA ASP A 24 8.22 -10.02 -9.18
C ASP A 24 8.95 -8.75 -9.70
N THR A 25 9.04 -7.71 -8.86
CA THR A 25 9.63 -6.40 -9.19
C THR A 25 10.91 -6.17 -8.40
N ASN A 26 11.92 -5.56 -9.03
CA ASN A 26 13.10 -5.11 -8.30
C ASN A 26 12.77 -3.83 -7.51
N ILE A 27 12.86 -3.90 -6.19
CA ILE A 27 12.53 -2.80 -5.29
C ILE A 27 13.81 -2.05 -4.93
N ALA A 28 13.73 -0.72 -4.95
CA ALA A 28 14.83 0.14 -4.54
C ALA A 28 14.97 0.10 -3.00
N GLU A 29 15.61 -0.95 -2.49
CA GLU A 29 15.82 -1.16 -1.05
C GLU A 29 16.43 0.09 -0.39
N GLU A 30 16.00 0.39 0.84
CA GLU A 30 16.38 1.56 1.67
C GLU A 30 16.02 2.97 1.15
N THR A 31 15.89 3.13 -0.16
CA THR A 31 15.51 4.40 -0.82
C THR A 31 14.05 4.45 -1.23
N SER A 32 13.25 3.49 -0.76
CA SER A 32 11.81 3.39 -1.00
C SER A 32 10.97 4.19 0.01
N ILE A 33 9.88 4.78 -0.46
CA ILE A 33 8.74 5.25 0.36
C ILE A 33 7.52 4.43 -0.07
N PHE A 34 6.87 3.75 0.86
CA PHE A 34 5.74 2.87 0.60
C PHE A 34 4.43 3.45 1.11
N PHE A 35 3.40 3.41 0.27
CA PHE A 35 2.00 3.65 0.62
C PHE A 35 1.17 2.42 0.24
N VAL A 36 0.19 2.05 1.06
CA VAL A 36 -0.66 0.87 0.82
C VAL A 36 -2.14 1.23 0.75
N GLU A 37 -2.79 0.85 -0.36
CA GLU A 37 -4.24 0.91 -0.51
C GLU A 37 -4.81 -0.50 -0.26
N THR A 38 -5.40 -0.69 0.91
CA THR A 38 -5.82 -2.01 1.40
C THR A 38 -7.31 -2.30 1.18
N SER A 39 -8.11 -1.31 0.80
CA SER A 39 -9.55 -1.49 0.63
C SER A 39 -9.87 -2.41 -0.56
N CYS A 40 -11.12 -2.87 -0.65
CA CYS A 40 -11.62 -3.57 -1.84
C CYS A 40 -12.14 -2.60 -2.92
N ASN A 41 -11.91 -1.28 -2.81
CA ASN A 41 -12.51 -0.31 -3.72
C ASN A 41 -12.11 -0.56 -5.18
N SER A 42 -10.84 -0.90 -5.43
CA SER A 42 -10.39 -1.18 -6.80
C SER A 42 -11.08 -2.42 -7.40
N TYR A 43 -11.32 -3.44 -6.57
CA TYR A 43 -12.06 -4.63 -6.96
C TYR A 43 -13.54 -4.33 -7.19
N ASP A 44 -14.19 -3.65 -6.25
CA ASP A 44 -15.62 -3.34 -6.31
C ASP A 44 -15.96 -2.43 -7.50
N ASN A 45 -15.05 -1.53 -7.86
CA ASN A 45 -15.20 -0.62 -9.01
C ASN A 45 -14.68 -1.21 -10.33
N GLY A 46 -13.94 -2.33 -10.29
CA GLY A 46 -13.31 -2.98 -11.45
C GLY A 46 -12.12 -2.22 -12.06
N HIS A 47 -11.70 -1.12 -11.45
CA HIS A 47 -10.57 -0.28 -11.88
C HIS A 47 -9.84 0.27 -10.67
N LEU A 48 -8.55 0.57 -10.80
CA LEU A 48 -7.78 1.13 -9.70
C LEU A 48 -8.45 2.41 -9.17
N THR A 49 -8.69 2.41 -7.87
CA THR A 49 -9.38 3.48 -7.17
C THR A 49 -8.41 4.20 -6.25
N ILE A 50 -8.43 5.52 -6.28
CA ILE A 50 -7.71 6.37 -5.32
C ILE A 50 -8.51 7.64 -5.11
N HIS A 51 -8.55 8.12 -3.86
CA HIS A 51 -9.20 9.37 -3.51
C HIS A 51 -8.23 10.56 -3.60
N PRO A 52 -8.71 11.80 -3.83
CA PRO A 52 -7.86 12.98 -3.95
C PRO A 52 -6.89 13.18 -2.78
N ARG A 53 -7.33 12.94 -1.54
CA ARG A 53 -6.45 13.05 -0.34
C ARG A 53 -5.32 12.02 -0.35
N GLN A 54 -5.63 10.79 -0.75
CA GLN A 54 -4.66 9.71 -0.86
C GLN A 54 -3.63 9.99 -1.95
N ALA A 55 -4.07 10.52 -3.07
CA ALA A 55 -3.18 10.93 -4.14
C ALA A 55 -2.28 12.09 -3.74
N TYR A 56 -2.79 13.06 -2.98
CA TYR A 56 -1.99 14.17 -2.47
C TYR A 56 -0.90 13.71 -1.51
N ALA A 57 -1.18 12.71 -0.65
CA ALA A 57 -0.15 12.09 0.20
C ALA A 57 1.01 11.52 -0.66
N VAL A 58 0.68 10.71 -1.67
CA VAL A 58 1.66 10.11 -2.57
C VAL A 58 2.42 11.16 -3.38
N GLU A 59 1.71 12.14 -3.94
CA GLU A 59 2.30 13.25 -4.70
C GLU A 59 3.26 14.08 -3.84
N SER A 60 2.86 14.44 -2.62
CA SER A 60 3.69 15.23 -1.70
C SER A 60 5.00 14.53 -1.38
N ALA A 61 4.98 13.21 -1.17
CA ALA A 61 6.17 12.40 -0.95
C ALA A 61 7.07 12.40 -2.19
N ALA A 62 6.50 12.19 -3.37
CA ALA A 62 7.26 12.14 -4.63
C ALA A 62 7.92 13.48 -4.97
N LEU A 63 7.21 14.59 -4.75
CA LEU A 63 7.71 15.96 -4.98
C LEU A 63 8.84 16.34 -4.03
N THR A 64 8.70 16.03 -2.73
CA THR A 64 9.66 16.43 -1.70
C THR A 64 10.88 15.50 -1.62
N ASN A 65 10.79 14.31 -2.21
CA ASN A 65 11.84 13.28 -2.20
C ASN A 65 12.19 12.79 -3.61
N PRO A 66 12.74 13.65 -4.49
CA PRO A 66 12.99 13.30 -5.89
C PRO A 66 13.97 12.13 -6.08
N GLU A 67 14.90 11.92 -5.15
CA GLU A 67 15.89 10.82 -5.18
C GLU A 67 15.37 9.49 -4.61
N ARG A 68 14.16 9.47 -4.05
CA ARG A 68 13.53 8.25 -3.48
C ARG A 68 12.47 7.73 -4.42
N THR A 69 12.32 6.40 -4.48
CA THR A 69 11.23 5.78 -5.24
C THR A 69 10.00 5.66 -4.36
N VAL A 70 8.87 6.22 -4.81
CA VAL A 70 7.58 6.14 -4.13
C VAL A 70 6.76 5.00 -4.74
N TYR A 71 6.47 3.99 -3.93
CA TYR A 71 5.65 2.86 -4.30
C TYR A 71 4.26 2.99 -3.71
N LEU A 72 3.25 3.04 -4.58
CA LEU A 72 1.85 2.92 -4.21
C LEU A 72 1.37 1.49 -4.50
N LEU A 73 1.10 0.76 -3.43
CA LEU A 73 0.77 -0.66 -3.46
C LEU A 73 -0.72 -0.89 -3.32
N TYR A 74 -1.28 -1.73 -4.19
CA TYR A 74 -2.69 -2.13 -4.16
C TYR A 74 -2.82 -3.60 -3.75
N LEU A 75 -3.66 -3.87 -2.75
CA LEU A 75 -3.97 -5.25 -2.34
C LEU A 75 -5.16 -5.82 -3.09
N SER A 76 -6.15 -4.97 -3.41
CA SER A 76 -7.28 -5.39 -4.22
C SER A 76 -6.95 -5.22 -5.70
N PRO A 77 -7.37 -6.18 -6.54
CA PRO A 77 -7.15 -6.11 -7.98
C PRO A 77 -7.97 -4.97 -8.59
N GLY A 78 -7.48 -4.40 -9.69
CA GLY A 78 -8.24 -3.45 -10.49
C GLY A 78 -7.56 -3.17 -11.81
N THR A 79 -8.34 -2.88 -12.85
CA THR A 79 -7.77 -2.50 -14.14
C THR A 79 -7.06 -1.15 -14.04
N PHE A 80 -5.82 -1.12 -14.51
CA PHE A 80 -4.99 0.07 -14.68
C PHE A 80 -5.36 0.73 -15.99
N SER A 81 -6.56 1.29 -16.04
CA SER A 81 -7.07 1.98 -17.20
C SER A 81 -7.26 3.46 -16.90
N SER A 82 -6.40 4.29 -17.48
CA SER A 82 -6.57 5.75 -17.49
C SER A 82 -7.73 6.22 -18.39
N SER A 83 -8.34 5.31 -19.17
CA SER A 83 -9.45 5.60 -20.09
C SER A 83 -10.84 5.36 -19.49
N ALA A 84 -10.95 4.94 -18.22
CA ALA A 84 -12.25 4.76 -17.55
C ALA A 84 -13.03 6.09 -17.37
N GLY A 85 -12.35 7.25 -17.50
CA GLY A 85 -12.95 8.57 -17.43
C GLY A 85 -13.38 9.01 -16.03
N THR A 86 -13.08 8.21 -15.00
CA THR A 86 -13.41 8.45 -13.59
C THR A 86 -12.45 9.47 -12.95
N GLU A 87 -12.80 10.02 -11.79
CA GLU A 87 -11.90 10.89 -11.04
C GLU A 87 -10.60 10.17 -10.69
N SER A 88 -10.69 8.94 -10.17
CA SER A 88 -9.51 8.11 -9.87
C SER A 88 -8.65 7.84 -11.10
N SER A 89 -9.23 7.56 -12.28
CA SER A 89 -8.43 7.32 -13.49
C SER A 89 -7.67 8.56 -13.95
N ARG A 90 -8.24 9.76 -13.75
CA ARG A 90 -7.55 11.04 -14.03
C ARG A 90 -6.42 11.29 -13.04
N ILE A 91 -6.68 11.07 -11.76
CA ILE A 91 -5.68 11.21 -10.70
C ILE A 91 -4.50 10.26 -10.93
N ILE A 92 -4.76 8.98 -11.20
CA ILE A 92 -3.72 7.99 -11.51
C ILE A 92 -2.90 8.46 -12.71
N LYS A 93 -3.56 8.96 -13.77
CA LYS A 93 -2.88 9.51 -14.94
C LYS A 93 -1.95 10.67 -14.59
N GLU A 94 -2.35 11.57 -13.70
CA GLU A 94 -1.47 12.66 -13.25
C GLU A 94 -0.28 12.13 -12.45
N LEU A 95 -0.52 11.21 -11.51
CA LEU A 95 0.53 10.59 -10.71
C LEU A 95 1.56 9.82 -11.57
N GLN A 96 1.16 9.29 -12.74
CA GLN A 96 2.09 8.63 -13.68
C GLN A 96 3.13 9.56 -14.30
N HIS A 97 2.92 10.88 -14.30
CA HIS A 97 3.92 11.83 -14.82
C HIS A 97 5.13 11.98 -13.89
N TYR A 98 5.02 11.57 -12.62
CA TYR A 98 6.13 11.57 -11.68
C TYR A 98 7.04 10.36 -11.94
N PRO A 99 8.32 10.57 -12.32
CA PRO A 99 9.20 9.48 -12.73
C PRO A 99 9.53 8.52 -11.57
N ASN A 100 9.44 9.01 -10.33
CA ASN A 100 9.72 8.28 -9.11
C ASN A 100 8.47 7.64 -8.46
N ILE A 101 7.27 7.77 -9.04
CA ILE A 101 6.08 7.03 -8.58
C ILE A 101 5.98 5.69 -9.33
N LYS A 102 5.72 4.60 -8.60
CA LYS A 102 5.48 3.25 -9.12
C LYS A 102 4.22 2.66 -8.51
N PHE A 103 3.35 2.10 -9.34
CA PHE A 103 2.14 1.41 -8.92
C PHE A 103 2.38 -0.09 -8.97
N LEU A 104 2.17 -0.79 -7.86
CA LEU A 104 2.39 -2.23 -7.74
C LEU A 104 1.19 -2.94 -7.14
N HIS A 105 1.01 -4.22 -7.47
CA HIS A 105 0.10 -5.11 -6.77
C HIS A 105 0.82 -5.90 -5.68
N VAL A 106 0.14 -6.19 -4.57
CA VAL A 106 0.65 -7.09 -3.50
C VAL A 106 -0.28 -8.28 -3.34
N SER A 107 0.26 -9.46 -3.64
CA SER A 107 -0.41 -10.73 -3.31
C SER A 107 -0.04 -11.11 -1.88
N MET A 108 -0.95 -10.92 -0.91
CA MET A 108 -0.65 -11.19 0.50
C MET A 108 -0.20 -12.63 0.76
N ASP A 109 -0.86 -13.61 0.14
CA ASP A 109 -0.51 -15.04 0.29
C ASP A 109 0.89 -15.37 -0.23
N ARG A 110 1.40 -14.64 -1.23
CA ARG A 110 2.80 -14.74 -1.67
C ARG A 110 3.72 -13.94 -0.75
N PHE A 111 3.29 -12.76 -0.31
CA PHE A 111 4.12 -11.79 0.43
C PHE A 111 4.51 -12.30 1.80
N VAL A 112 3.57 -12.93 2.51
CA VAL A 112 3.79 -13.47 3.86
C VAL A 112 4.65 -14.74 3.88
N LYS A 113 4.88 -15.40 2.73
CA LYS A 113 5.68 -16.63 2.69
C LYS A 113 7.09 -16.36 3.20
N SER A 114 7.57 -17.31 4.01
CA SER A 114 8.91 -17.26 4.63
C SER A 114 9.17 -16.00 5.46
N SER A 115 8.11 -15.34 5.96
CA SER A 115 8.22 -14.22 6.89
C SER A 115 7.89 -14.65 8.34
N PRO A 116 8.28 -13.86 9.36
CA PRO A 116 7.96 -14.17 10.76
C PRO A 116 6.45 -14.32 11.06
N VAL A 117 5.59 -13.71 10.24
CA VAL A 117 4.12 -13.76 10.41
C VAL A 117 3.44 -14.82 9.53
N ASN A 118 4.21 -15.64 8.79
CA ASN A 118 3.69 -16.68 7.90
C ASN A 118 2.70 -17.61 8.61
N ASP A 119 3.04 -18.08 9.81
CA ASP A 119 2.22 -19.05 10.54
C ASP A 119 0.95 -18.40 11.10
N LEU A 120 1.04 -17.14 11.54
CA LEU A 120 -0.11 -16.34 11.96
C LEU A 120 -1.07 -16.08 10.79
N TRP A 121 -0.52 -15.76 9.61
CA TRP A 121 -1.32 -15.57 8.39
C TRP A 121 -2.04 -16.87 7.99
N LYS A 122 -1.30 -17.99 7.93
CA LYS A 122 -1.83 -19.33 7.61
C LYS A 122 -2.89 -19.80 8.60
N SER A 123 -2.79 -19.42 9.87
CA SER A 123 -3.79 -19.80 10.87
C SER A 123 -5.15 -19.12 10.65
N ARG A 124 -5.27 -18.19 9.69
CA ARG A 124 -6.48 -17.44 9.34
C ARG A 124 -7.09 -16.63 10.51
N LYS A 125 -6.38 -16.49 11.63
CA LYS A 125 -6.86 -15.76 12.83
C LYS A 125 -7.07 -14.27 12.55
N ILE A 126 -6.19 -13.69 11.72
CA ILE A 126 -6.32 -12.31 11.24
C ILE A 126 -7.64 -12.14 10.46
N HIS A 127 -8.00 -13.13 9.64
CA HIS A 127 -9.08 -13.00 8.66
C HIS A 127 -10.47 -13.15 9.28
N THR A 128 -10.57 -13.81 10.42
CA THR A 128 -11.84 -14.05 11.13
C THR A 128 -12.14 -12.99 12.19
N GLY A 129 -11.18 -12.11 12.47
CA GLY A 129 -11.32 -11.03 13.44
C GLY A 129 -12.25 -9.90 12.99
N LYS A 130 -12.74 -9.12 13.95
CA LYS A 130 -13.56 -7.92 13.68
C LYS A 130 -12.81 -6.85 12.87
N TYR A 131 -11.49 -6.80 13.02
CA TYR A 131 -10.60 -5.79 12.44
C TYR A 131 -9.70 -6.37 11.34
N ALA A 132 -10.18 -7.39 10.62
CA ALA A 132 -9.38 -8.15 9.66
C ALA A 132 -8.67 -7.27 8.62
N LEU A 133 -9.32 -6.21 8.13
CA LEU A 133 -8.72 -5.27 7.18
C LEU A 133 -7.58 -4.45 7.80
N SER A 134 -7.82 -3.86 8.98
CA SER A 134 -6.79 -3.12 9.71
C SER A 134 -5.60 -4.02 10.05
N HIS A 135 -5.85 -5.24 10.54
CA HIS A 135 -4.78 -6.19 10.84
C HIS A 135 -4.01 -6.65 9.59
N THR A 136 -4.68 -6.80 8.44
CA THR A 136 -3.98 -7.06 7.17
C THR A 136 -3.09 -5.88 6.79
N SER A 137 -3.56 -4.65 6.96
CA SER A 137 -2.76 -3.43 6.76
C SER A 137 -1.55 -3.39 7.69
N ASP A 138 -1.76 -3.65 8.99
CA ASP A 138 -0.71 -3.71 10.01
C ASP A 138 0.37 -4.75 9.66
N VAL A 139 -0.05 -5.95 9.23
CA VAL A 139 0.89 -6.98 8.80
C VAL A 139 1.70 -6.54 7.59
N LEU A 140 1.04 -5.94 6.60
CA LEU A 140 1.71 -5.53 5.37
C LEU A 140 2.75 -4.43 5.62
N ARG A 141 2.43 -3.39 6.40
CA ARG A 141 3.37 -2.29 6.67
C ARG A 141 4.69 -2.79 7.29
N TYR A 142 4.59 -3.66 8.30
CA TYR A 142 5.78 -4.15 8.99
C TYR A 142 6.55 -5.14 8.13
N LEU A 143 5.85 -5.92 7.30
CA LEU A 143 6.53 -6.81 6.36
C LEU A 143 7.21 -6.07 5.20
N LEU A 144 6.68 -4.94 4.75
CA LEU A 144 7.36 -4.10 3.76
C LEU A 144 8.70 -3.62 4.31
N LEU A 145 8.69 -3.04 5.51
CA LEU A 145 9.92 -2.59 6.18
C LEU A 145 10.88 -3.75 6.48
N TRP A 146 10.37 -4.90 6.93
CA TRP A 146 11.21 -6.08 7.20
C TRP A 146 11.88 -6.65 5.94
N LYS A 147 11.23 -6.56 4.78
CA LYS A 147 11.77 -7.11 3.52
C LYS A 147 12.67 -6.13 2.77
N TYR A 148 12.34 -4.84 2.76
CA TYR A 148 12.94 -3.87 1.84
C TYR A 148 13.53 -2.63 2.53
N GLY A 149 13.40 -2.53 3.86
CA GLY A 149 13.76 -1.33 4.60
C GLY A 149 12.95 -0.12 4.15
N GLY A 150 13.59 1.04 4.09
CA GLY A 150 12.96 2.29 3.62
C GLY A 150 11.93 2.87 4.59
N ILE A 151 10.92 3.56 4.05
CA ILE A 151 9.94 4.32 4.82
C ILE A 151 8.53 3.86 4.45
N TYR A 152 7.66 3.72 5.44
CA TYR A 152 6.22 3.53 5.25
C TYR A 152 5.46 4.75 5.77
N ALA A 153 4.39 5.14 5.09
CA ALA A 153 3.45 6.16 5.55
C ALA A 153 2.01 5.79 5.15
N ASP A 154 1.03 6.16 5.99
CA ASP A 154 -0.38 5.98 5.62
C ASP A 154 -0.78 6.96 4.50
N LEU A 155 -1.84 6.61 3.77
CA LEU A 155 -2.36 7.40 2.63
C LEU A 155 -3.02 8.73 3.05
N ASP A 156 -2.98 9.10 4.31
CA ASP A 156 -3.41 10.41 4.82
C ASP A 156 -2.25 11.24 5.40
N VAL A 157 -1.02 10.75 5.29
CA VAL A 157 0.19 11.48 5.72
C VAL A 157 0.74 12.32 4.58
N VAL A 158 0.77 13.65 4.79
CA VAL A 158 1.37 14.60 3.84
C VAL A 158 2.84 14.81 4.17
N VAL A 159 3.71 14.56 3.20
CA VAL A 159 5.15 14.73 3.35
C VAL A 159 5.53 16.15 2.91
N ILE A 160 5.92 16.97 3.89
CA ILE A 160 6.24 18.39 3.68
C ILE A 160 7.75 18.68 3.61
N LYS A 161 8.60 17.68 3.86
CA LYS A 161 10.06 17.80 3.89
C LYS A 161 10.71 16.57 3.27
N ASN A 162 11.94 16.77 2.81
CA ASN A 162 12.79 15.67 2.38
C ASN A 162 13.12 14.75 3.57
N LEU A 163 13.03 13.45 3.36
CA LEU A 163 13.23 12.37 4.34
C LEU A 163 14.61 11.71 4.19
N GLY A 164 15.51 12.27 3.36
CA GLY A 164 16.87 11.80 3.14
C GLY A 164 17.75 11.88 4.39
N ASP A 165 17.55 12.90 5.22
CA ASP A 165 18.38 13.17 6.39
C ASP A 165 17.84 12.56 7.69
N ILE A 166 16.75 11.78 7.62
CA ILE A 166 16.18 11.13 8.80
C ILE A 166 17.07 9.94 9.18
N PRO A 167 17.46 9.80 10.46
CA PRO A 167 18.22 8.65 10.93
C PRO A 167 17.49 7.33 10.67
N GLU A 168 18.24 6.25 10.51
CA GLU A 168 17.68 4.90 10.47
C GLU A 168 16.91 4.56 11.76
N ASN A 169 15.96 3.62 11.67
CA ASN A 169 15.19 3.09 12.80
C ASN A 169 14.39 4.17 13.56
N PHE A 170 13.69 5.03 12.84
CA PHE A 170 12.76 6.00 13.41
C PHE A 170 11.31 5.50 13.39
N ALA A 171 10.46 6.14 14.20
CA ALA A 171 9.02 6.01 14.14
C ALA A 171 8.38 7.40 14.24
N GLY A 172 7.25 7.58 13.56
CA GLY A 172 6.45 8.81 13.67
C GLY A 172 5.73 8.86 15.03
N ALA A 173 5.85 9.99 15.71
CA ALA A 173 5.02 10.30 16.88
C ALA A 173 3.85 11.19 16.43
N GLU A 174 2.63 10.84 16.84
CA GLU A 174 1.46 11.70 16.67
C GLU A 174 1.53 12.86 17.68
N ASP A 175 1.92 12.55 18.91
CA ASP A 175 2.21 13.50 19.99
C ASP A 175 3.22 12.90 20.99
N ASP A 176 3.46 13.61 22.11
CA ASP A 176 4.41 13.19 23.15
C ASP A 176 4.09 11.85 23.83
N PHE A 177 2.88 11.32 23.63
CA PHE A 177 2.34 10.13 24.29
C PHE A 177 1.89 9.03 23.32
N HIS A 178 1.73 9.35 22.04
CA HIS A 178 1.20 8.43 21.03
C HIS A 178 2.19 8.20 19.89
N LEU A 179 2.56 6.94 19.72
CA LEU A 179 3.25 6.44 18.53
C LEU A 179 2.23 5.72 17.64
N ALA A 180 2.18 6.08 16.37
CA ALA A 180 1.39 5.41 15.36
C ALA A 180 2.30 4.62 14.42
N SER A 181 1.74 3.60 13.76
CA SER A 181 2.49 2.76 12.82
C SER A 181 2.22 3.11 11.36
N GLY A 182 1.54 4.22 11.13
CA GLY A 182 1.14 4.72 9.84
C GLY A 182 0.62 6.12 10.00
#